data_AF-A0A7S4JAK4-F1
#
_entry.id   AF-A0A7S4JAK4-F1
#
_cell.length_a   1.000
_cell.length_b   1.000
_cell.length_c   1.000
_cell.angle_alpha   90.00
_cell.angle_beta   90.00
_cell.angle_gamma   90.00
#
_symmetry.space_group_name_H-M   'P 1'
#
loop_
_entity.id
_entity.type
_entity.pdbx_description
1 polymer ?
#
loop_
_entity_poly.entity_id
_entity_poly.type
_entity_poly.pdbx_seq_one_letter_code
_entity_poly.pdbx_strand_id
1 'polypeptide(L)'
;NSSHHNNQHDEAQSGAPLEVMEDIGFSSIEMSDEEERTPTLRATNGHPLKLPFMEEEDRKELQAHGSEPLDDSLIATLDAALARRPSREILLERGVLTSTVKETAKTITRRSLASALDNALTQRPSTEDLMQRGIIMRQGEPPSAGVEPPQAGVRRTPTPPDFGGCAWPEWVFSTAEVERMSSAIERRPSVEALVAKGVLKSAVADKAQQLERRGGAQ
;
A
#
# COMPACT_ATOMS: atom_id res chain seq x y z
N ASN A 1 -57.18 25.68 -29.36
CA ASN A 1 -57.60 24.79 -28.26
C ASN A 1 -56.41 23.99 -27.77
N SER A 2 -55.85 24.48 -26.67
CA SER A 2 -54.77 23.88 -25.89
C SER A 2 -55.15 22.52 -25.33
N SER A 3 -54.20 21.60 -25.29
CA SER A 3 -54.16 20.55 -24.28
C SER A 3 -52.72 20.33 -23.86
N HIS A 4 -52.36 21.01 -22.77
CA HIS A 4 -51.19 20.71 -21.96
C HIS A 4 -51.45 19.37 -21.25
N HIS A 5 -50.57 18.39 -21.46
CA HIS A 5 -50.46 17.25 -20.55
C HIS A 5 -49.33 17.55 -19.57
N ASN A 6 -49.73 17.97 -18.37
CA ASN A 6 -48.90 18.02 -17.18
C ASN A 6 -48.54 16.58 -16.79
N ASN A 7 -47.27 16.20 -16.90
CA ASN A 7 -46.77 14.98 -16.29
C ASN A 7 -46.04 15.37 -15.00
N GLN A 8 -46.83 15.57 -13.94
CA GLN A 8 -46.36 15.59 -12.57
C GLN A 8 -46.31 14.13 -12.11
N HIS A 9 -45.11 13.59 -11.94
CA HIS A 9 -44.90 12.42 -11.11
C HIS A 9 -43.62 12.62 -10.29
N ASP A 10 -43.89 12.98 -9.04
CA ASP A 10 -43.30 12.43 -7.83
C ASP A 10 -41.78 12.43 -7.71
N GLU A 11 -41.32 13.52 -7.08
CA GLU A 11 -40.16 13.55 -6.19
C GLU A 11 -40.28 12.45 -5.12
N ALA A 12 -39.80 11.25 -5.42
CA ALA A 12 -39.46 10.28 -4.39
C ALA A 12 -38.16 10.72 -3.72
N GLN A 13 -38.33 11.53 -2.68
CA GLN A 13 -37.38 11.78 -1.61
C GLN A 13 -36.86 10.44 -1.06
N SER A 14 -35.70 10.00 -1.53
CA SER A 14 -34.84 9.06 -0.81
C SER A 14 -33.51 9.74 -0.47
N GLY A 15 -33.62 10.94 0.10
CA GLY A 15 -32.58 11.47 0.96
C GLY A 15 -32.58 10.62 2.22
N ALA A 16 -31.85 9.51 2.20
CA ALA A 16 -31.43 8.87 3.42
C ALA A 16 -30.83 9.96 4.32
N PRO A 17 -31.29 10.12 5.57
CA PRO A 17 -30.60 11.01 6.48
C PRO A 17 -29.16 10.52 6.53
N LEU A 18 -28.25 11.41 6.16
CA LEU A 18 -26.88 11.32 6.62
C LEU A 18 -27.03 11.33 8.14
N GLU A 19 -27.13 10.13 8.74
CA GLU A 19 -26.85 9.97 10.15
C GLU A 19 -25.45 10.54 10.27
N VAL A 20 -25.43 11.76 10.79
CA VAL A 20 -24.35 12.33 11.54
C VAL A 20 -23.89 11.17 12.41
N MET A 21 -22.81 10.50 11.99
CA MET A 21 -22.01 9.67 12.87
C MET A 21 -21.48 10.66 13.90
N GLU A 22 -22.33 10.88 14.90
CA GLU A 22 -21.99 11.44 16.18
C GLU A 22 -20.67 10.78 16.59
N ASP A 23 -19.66 11.63 16.72
CA ASP A 23 -18.65 11.49 17.74
C ASP A 23 -18.19 10.04 17.92
N ILE A 24 -17.50 9.50 16.91
CA ILE A 24 -16.34 8.69 17.26
C ILE A 24 -15.45 9.66 18.00
N GLY A 25 -15.57 9.65 19.32
CA GLY A 25 -14.62 10.24 20.23
C GLY A 25 -13.26 9.70 19.87
N PHE A 26 -12.59 10.38 18.94
CA PHE A 26 -11.25 10.86 19.20
C PHE A 26 -11.36 11.62 20.52
N SER A 27 -11.37 10.85 21.61
CA SER A 27 -10.56 11.23 22.75
C SER A 27 -9.25 11.64 22.09
N SER A 28 -9.02 12.94 22.07
CA SER A 28 -7.69 13.47 22.20
C SER A 28 -7.11 12.69 23.36
N ILE A 29 -6.49 11.56 23.04
CA ILE A 29 -5.28 11.15 23.70
C ILE A 29 -4.40 12.36 23.43
N GLU A 30 -4.54 13.35 24.32
CA GLU A 30 -3.42 14.11 24.79
C GLU A 30 -2.39 13.03 25.12
N MET A 31 -1.61 12.67 24.10
CA MET A 31 -0.29 12.19 24.33
C MET A 31 0.36 13.41 24.94
N SER A 32 0.22 13.50 26.27
CA SER A 32 1.18 14.19 27.09
C SER A 32 2.52 13.89 26.45
N ASP A 33 3.24 14.92 26.06
CA ASP A 33 4.67 14.87 25.81
C ASP A 33 5.39 14.47 27.11
N GLU A 34 4.98 13.37 27.74
CA GLU A 34 5.79 12.51 28.55
C GLU A 34 6.73 11.82 27.58
N GLU A 35 7.69 12.65 27.17
CA GLU A 35 9.10 12.33 27.05
C GLU A 35 9.35 10.85 27.30
N GLU A 36 10.01 10.26 26.32
CA GLU A 36 10.82 9.06 26.37
C GLU A 36 11.78 9.03 27.58
N ARG A 37 11.22 9.06 28.79
CA ARG A 37 11.76 8.50 30.00
C ARG A 37 11.68 7.00 29.79
N THR A 38 12.53 6.52 28.88
CA THR A 38 13.39 5.41 29.24
C THR A 38 13.66 5.58 30.74
N PRO A 39 13.34 4.60 31.60
CA PRO A 39 13.78 4.62 32.97
C PRO A 39 15.31 4.55 32.90
N THR A 40 15.92 5.69 32.59
CA THR A 40 17.27 6.01 32.96
C THR A 40 17.23 5.76 34.43
N LEU A 41 17.92 4.69 34.83
CA LEU A 41 18.23 4.36 36.20
C LEU A 41 18.88 5.62 36.77
N ARG A 42 18.06 6.56 37.21
CA ARG A 42 18.48 7.77 37.89
C ARG A 42 19.16 7.19 39.10
N ALA A 43 20.49 7.27 39.12
CA ALA A 43 21.29 6.78 40.21
C ALA A 43 20.65 7.32 41.48
N THR A 44 19.93 6.47 42.19
CA THR A 44 19.26 6.86 43.42
C THR A 44 20.40 7.22 44.35
N ASN A 45 20.50 8.51 44.68
CA ASN A 45 21.54 9.04 45.56
C ASN A 45 21.69 8.14 46.79
N GLY A 46 22.67 7.24 46.76
CA GLY A 46 23.10 6.40 47.88
C GLY A 46 22.10 5.37 48.44
N HIS A 47 20.99 5.04 47.76
CA HIS A 47 20.11 3.95 48.26
C HIS A 47 20.38 2.64 47.52
N PRO A 48 21.08 1.67 48.15
CA PRO A 48 21.28 0.36 47.55
C PRO A 48 19.91 -0.27 47.37
N LEU A 49 19.57 -0.62 46.13
CA LEU A 49 18.35 -1.37 45.81
C LEU A 49 18.35 -2.64 46.67
N LYS A 50 17.52 -2.67 47.71
CA LYS A 50 17.34 -3.86 48.54
C LYS A 50 16.48 -4.82 47.72
N LEU A 51 17.14 -5.77 47.04
CA LEU A 51 16.46 -6.84 46.33
C LEU A 51 15.75 -7.69 47.39
N PRO A 52 14.41 -7.72 47.46
CA PRO A 52 13.67 -8.26 48.60
C PRO A 52 13.72 -9.80 48.70
N PHE A 53 14.49 -10.47 47.83
CA PHE A 53 14.53 -11.93 47.73
C PHE A 53 15.95 -12.51 47.83
N MET A 54 16.95 -11.68 48.14
CA MET A 54 18.32 -12.15 48.39
C MET A 54 18.72 -11.74 49.80
N GLU A 55 19.01 -12.74 50.62
CA GLU A 55 19.53 -12.53 51.97
C GLU A 55 20.89 -11.81 51.89
N GLU A 56 21.25 -11.08 52.95
CA GLU A 56 22.50 -10.32 52.98
C GLU A 56 23.75 -11.21 52.88
N GLU A 57 23.63 -12.48 53.29
CA GLU A 57 24.68 -13.49 53.16
C GLU A 57 24.90 -13.89 51.69
N ASP A 58 23.85 -14.20 50.94
CA ASP A 58 23.96 -14.55 49.51
C ASP A 58 24.59 -13.42 48.69
N ARG A 59 24.32 -12.16 49.08
CA ARG A 59 24.95 -10.98 48.46
C ARG A 59 26.45 -10.90 48.72
N LYS A 60 26.90 -11.26 49.92
CA LYS A 60 28.33 -11.30 50.25
C LYS A 60 29.02 -12.45 49.54
N GLU A 61 28.38 -13.60 49.42
CA GLU A 61 28.90 -14.74 48.66
C GLU A 61 29.02 -14.43 47.17
N LEU A 62 28.01 -13.79 46.57
CA LEU A 62 28.09 -13.32 45.17
C LEU A 62 29.16 -12.25 44.95
N GLN A 63 29.41 -11.36 45.92
CA GLN A 63 30.51 -10.41 45.84
C GLN A 63 31.89 -11.07 46.00
N ALA A 64 31.98 -12.11 46.84
CA ALA A 64 33.20 -12.89 47.01
C ALA A 64 33.52 -13.68 45.72
N HIS A 65 32.54 -14.42 45.19
CA HIS A 65 32.72 -15.26 43.99
C HIS A 65 32.69 -14.48 42.67
N GLY A 66 32.04 -13.32 42.63
CA GLY A 66 32.03 -12.45 41.45
C GLY A 66 33.37 -11.76 41.15
N SER A 67 34.36 -11.92 42.05
CA SER A 67 35.70 -11.37 41.90
C SER A 67 36.74 -12.38 41.42
N GLU A 68 36.37 -13.66 41.26
CA GLU A 68 37.32 -14.66 40.78
C GLU A 68 37.71 -14.33 39.32
N PRO A 69 39.02 -14.26 39.02
CA PRO A 69 39.47 -14.02 37.66
C PRO A 69 38.97 -15.18 36.79
N LEU A 70 38.21 -14.84 35.75
CA LEU A 70 37.76 -15.80 34.76
C LEU A 70 38.98 -16.49 34.15
N ASP A 71 38.89 -17.80 33.92
CA ASP A 71 39.94 -18.55 33.25
C ASP A 71 40.30 -17.90 31.91
N ASP A 72 41.59 -17.72 31.63
CA ASP A 72 42.09 -17.13 30.38
C ASP A 72 41.54 -17.87 29.15
N SER A 73 41.31 -19.18 29.26
CA SER A 73 40.67 -19.98 28.21
C SER A 73 39.23 -19.55 27.92
N LEU A 74 38.47 -19.24 28.96
CA LEU A 74 37.09 -18.79 28.82
C LEU A 74 37.06 -17.40 28.20
N ILE A 75 37.94 -16.49 28.64
CA ILE A 75 38.10 -15.15 28.05
C ILE A 75 38.39 -15.27 26.54
N ALA A 76 39.36 -16.10 26.16
CA ALA A 76 39.71 -16.31 24.75
C ALA A 76 38.53 -16.85 23.91
N THR A 77 37.72 -17.76 24.47
CA THR A 77 36.53 -18.28 23.77
C THR A 77 35.44 -17.22 23.60
N LEU A 78 35.23 -16.37 24.60
CA LEU A 78 34.28 -15.27 24.52
C LEU A 78 34.72 -14.24 23.49
N ASP A 79 36.00 -13.87 23.48
CA ASP A 79 36.55 -12.95 22.48
C ASP A 79 36.40 -13.50 21.06
N ALA A 80 36.69 -14.79 20.86
CA ALA A 80 36.49 -15.45 19.57
C ALA A 80 35.00 -15.47 19.14
N ALA A 81 34.08 -15.67 20.08
CA ALA A 81 32.65 -15.65 19.81
C ALA A 81 32.15 -14.23 19.47
N LEU A 82 32.60 -13.23 20.23
CA LEU A 82 32.27 -11.83 20.01
C LEU A 82 32.82 -11.31 18.68
N ALA A 83 34.03 -11.72 18.29
CA ALA A 83 34.63 -11.38 17.00
C ALA A 83 33.84 -11.93 15.80
N ARG A 84 33.11 -13.04 15.97
CA ARG A 84 32.26 -13.64 14.94
C ARG A 84 30.82 -13.10 14.92
N ARG A 85 30.49 -12.17 15.82
CA ARG A 85 29.13 -11.64 15.93
C ARG A 85 28.77 -10.83 14.67
N PRO A 86 27.67 -11.15 13.98
CA PRO A 86 27.21 -10.35 12.86
C PRO A 86 26.81 -8.94 13.32
N SER A 87 27.02 -7.95 12.45
CA SER A 87 26.62 -6.57 12.73
C SER A 87 25.09 -6.48 12.90
N ARG A 88 24.65 -5.44 13.63
CA ARG A 88 23.22 -5.17 13.85
C ARG A 88 22.46 -5.03 12.53
N GLU A 89 23.07 -4.43 11.52
CA GLU A 89 22.49 -4.23 10.18
C GLU A 89 22.21 -5.57 9.49
N ILE A 90 23.18 -6.50 9.50
CA ILE A 90 23.00 -7.84 8.94
C ILE A 90 21.86 -8.59 9.64
N LEU A 91 21.73 -8.44 10.96
CA LEU A 91 20.64 -9.05 11.72
C LEU A 91 19.27 -8.42 11.39
N LEU A 92 19.21 -7.11 11.09
CA LEU A 92 17.99 -6.43 10.64
C LEU A 92 17.60 -6.84 9.21
N GLU A 93 18.57 -7.01 8.32
CA GLU A 93 18.36 -7.49 6.94
C GLU A 93 17.87 -8.93 6.91
N ARG A 94 18.45 -9.80 7.74
CA ARG A 94 17.98 -11.19 7.92
C ARG A 94 16.64 -11.29 8.66
N GLY A 95 16.09 -10.17 9.15
CA GLY A 95 14.83 -10.15 9.90
C GLY A 95 14.89 -10.81 11.27
N VAL A 96 16.09 -11.06 11.80
CA VAL A 96 16.31 -11.60 13.16
C VAL A 96 16.04 -10.52 14.20
N LEU A 97 16.49 -9.29 13.93
CA LEU A 97 16.12 -8.11 14.69
C LEU A 97 15.00 -7.35 13.99
N THR A 98 14.06 -6.87 14.77
CA THR A 98 13.04 -5.90 14.35
C THR A 98 13.43 -4.53 14.91
N SER A 99 13.30 -3.47 14.10
CA SER A 99 13.26 -2.13 14.67
C SER A 99 11.87 -1.89 15.23
N THR A 100 11.76 -1.15 16.32
CA THR A 100 10.48 -0.75 16.93
C THR A 100 9.54 -0.12 15.89
N VAL A 101 10.09 0.71 14.99
CA VAL A 101 9.37 1.30 13.86
C VAL A 101 8.87 0.25 12.85
N LYS A 102 9.65 -0.82 12.60
CA LYS A 102 9.21 -1.92 11.72
C LYS A 102 8.10 -2.75 12.36
N GLU A 103 8.03 -2.85 13.69
CA GLU A 103 6.96 -3.60 14.36
C GLU A 103 5.60 -2.91 14.23
N THR A 104 5.54 -1.60 14.48
CA THR A 104 4.31 -0.83 14.26
C THR A 104 3.91 -0.82 12.79
N ALA A 105 4.86 -0.69 11.86
CA ALA A 105 4.57 -0.83 10.44
C ALA A 105 4.05 -2.23 10.06
N LYS A 106 4.57 -3.30 10.68
CA LYS A 106 4.09 -4.68 10.48
C LYS A 106 2.66 -4.87 10.98
N THR A 107 2.28 -4.28 12.12
CA THR A 107 0.91 -4.40 12.63
C THR A 107 -0.09 -3.67 11.74
N ILE A 108 0.26 -2.46 11.27
CA ILE A 108 -0.56 -1.69 10.33
C ILE A 108 -0.75 -2.45 9.01
N THR A 109 0.35 -2.92 8.42
CA THR A 109 0.31 -3.69 7.16
C THR A 109 -0.47 -5.00 7.31
N ARG A 110 -0.30 -5.72 8.43
CA ARG A 110 -1.07 -6.94 8.72
C ARG A 110 -2.56 -6.67 8.83
N ARG A 111 -2.96 -5.59 9.51
CA ARG A 111 -4.38 -5.20 9.63
C ARG A 111 -4.97 -4.82 8.27
N SER A 112 -4.22 -4.05 7.48
CA SER A 112 -4.62 -3.68 6.12
C SER A 112 -4.80 -4.91 5.22
N LEU A 113 -3.85 -5.84 5.24
CA LEU A 113 -3.95 -7.10 4.50
C LEU A 113 -5.10 -7.99 4.96
N ALA A 114 -5.34 -8.07 6.27
CA ALA A 114 -6.48 -8.81 6.80
C ALA A 114 -7.80 -8.23 6.28
N SER A 115 -7.97 -6.91 6.37
CA SER A 115 -9.15 -6.23 5.84
C SER A 115 -9.32 -6.42 4.33
N ALA A 116 -8.23 -6.35 3.56
CA ALA A 116 -8.24 -6.60 2.12
C ALA A 116 -8.63 -8.05 1.79
N LEU A 117 -8.14 -9.02 2.57
CA LEU A 117 -8.52 -10.43 2.41
C LEU A 117 -9.99 -10.66 2.76
N ASP A 118 -10.50 -10.07 3.83
CA ASP A 118 -11.91 -10.18 4.20
C ASP A 118 -12.81 -9.60 3.10
N ASN A 119 -12.43 -8.45 2.53
CA ASN A 119 -13.13 -7.87 1.39
C ASN A 119 -13.08 -8.77 0.14
N ALA A 120 -11.93 -9.37 -0.15
CA ALA A 120 -11.80 -10.30 -1.28
C ALA A 120 -12.61 -11.59 -1.08
N LEU A 121 -12.72 -12.07 0.15
CA LEU A 121 -13.51 -13.25 0.50
C LEU A 121 -15.01 -12.98 0.43
N THR A 122 -15.48 -11.80 0.85
CA THR A 122 -16.89 -11.40 0.73
C THR A 122 -17.31 -11.17 -0.71
N GLN A 123 -16.41 -10.67 -1.57
CA GLN A 123 -16.64 -10.50 -3.00
C GLN A 123 -16.32 -11.75 -3.84
N ARG A 124 -16.06 -12.90 -3.20
CA ARG A 124 -15.67 -14.11 -3.91
C ARG A 124 -16.83 -14.58 -4.81
N PRO A 125 -16.62 -14.68 -6.15
CA PRO A 125 -17.66 -15.16 -7.05
C PRO A 125 -18.01 -16.62 -6.77
N SER A 126 -19.26 -16.99 -7.03
CA SER A 126 -19.70 -18.37 -6.89
C SER A 126 -19.01 -19.28 -7.91
N THR A 127 -18.97 -20.58 -7.64
CA THR A 127 -18.42 -21.56 -8.58
C THR A 127 -19.18 -21.58 -9.90
N GLU A 128 -20.49 -21.36 -9.87
CA GLU A 128 -21.33 -21.26 -11.05
C GLU A 128 -20.99 -20.03 -11.89
N ASP A 129 -20.77 -18.86 -11.27
CA ASP A 129 -20.32 -17.66 -11.99
C ASP A 129 -18.97 -17.89 -12.68
N LEU A 130 -18.06 -18.60 -12.01
CA LEU A 130 -16.76 -18.95 -12.56
C LEU A 130 -16.87 -19.95 -13.73
N MET A 131 -17.84 -20.87 -13.69
CA MET A 131 -18.15 -21.78 -14.81
C MET A 131 -18.77 -21.03 -15.99
N GLN A 132 -19.73 -20.13 -15.74
CA GLN A 132 -20.36 -19.31 -16.78
C GLN A 132 -19.33 -18.40 -17.49
N ARG A 133 -18.32 -17.93 -16.76
CA ARG A 133 -17.18 -17.18 -17.31
C ARG A 133 -16.13 -18.07 -18.01
N GLY A 134 -16.28 -19.39 -17.97
CA GLY A 134 -15.32 -20.33 -18.55
C GLY A 134 -13.97 -20.39 -17.82
N ILE A 135 -13.90 -19.92 -16.57
CA ILE A 135 -12.68 -19.97 -15.74
C ILE A 135 -12.51 -21.37 -15.13
N ILE A 136 -13.62 -21.97 -14.69
CA ILE A 136 -13.66 -23.34 -14.16
C ILE A 136 -14.42 -24.22 -15.16
N MET A 137 -13.88 -25.38 -15.51
CA MET A 137 -14.57 -26.37 -16.34
C MET A 137 -15.60 -27.15 -15.53
N ARG A 138 -16.75 -27.49 -16.13
CA ARG A 138 -17.79 -28.30 -15.49
C ARG A 138 -17.21 -29.68 -15.20
N GLN A 139 -17.22 -30.09 -13.92
CA GLN A 139 -16.68 -31.39 -13.50
C GLN A 139 -17.34 -32.53 -14.29
N GLY A 140 -16.54 -33.31 -15.01
CA GLY A 140 -17.01 -34.42 -15.86
C GLY A 140 -16.53 -34.32 -17.30
N GLU A 141 -16.10 -33.15 -17.75
CA GLU A 141 -15.32 -33.03 -18.98
C GLU A 141 -13.85 -33.31 -18.63
N PRO A 142 -13.22 -34.36 -19.21
CA PRO A 142 -11.79 -34.57 -19.02
C PRO A 142 -11.09 -33.26 -19.41
N PRO A 143 -10.08 -32.78 -18.67
CA PRO A 143 -9.35 -31.58 -19.05
C PRO A 143 -8.91 -31.80 -20.48
N SER A 144 -9.48 -31.05 -21.41
CA SER A 144 -9.24 -31.23 -22.83
C SER A 144 -7.73 -31.32 -23.00
N ALA A 145 -7.25 -32.47 -23.44
CA ALA A 145 -5.83 -32.80 -23.52
C ALA A 145 -5.06 -31.93 -24.55
N GLY A 146 -5.65 -30.80 -24.97
CA GLY A 146 -5.10 -29.82 -25.90
C GLY A 146 -4.96 -28.40 -25.34
N VAL A 147 -5.31 -28.11 -24.08
CA VAL A 147 -4.81 -26.87 -23.46
C VAL A 147 -3.42 -27.16 -22.94
N GLU A 148 -2.45 -27.20 -23.86
CA GLU A 148 -1.04 -27.11 -23.52
C GLU A 148 -0.91 -25.93 -22.53
N PRO A 149 -0.36 -26.15 -21.32
CA PRO A 149 -0.20 -25.07 -20.35
C PRO A 149 0.50 -23.92 -21.07
N PRO A 150 -0.07 -22.70 -21.10
CA PRO A 150 0.59 -21.58 -21.74
C PRO A 150 1.96 -21.48 -21.10
N GLN A 151 3.01 -21.83 -21.84
CA GLN A 151 4.36 -21.93 -21.30
C GLN A 151 4.65 -20.62 -20.56
N ALA A 152 4.71 -20.72 -19.23
CA ALA A 152 4.83 -19.59 -18.33
C ALA A 152 6.22 -18.97 -18.53
N GLY A 153 6.33 -18.06 -19.50
CA GLY A 153 7.62 -17.49 -19.90
C GLY A 153 7.61 -16.88 -21.29
N VAL A 154 6.76 -17.36 -22.21
CA VAL A 154 6.57 -16.67 -23.47
C VAL A 154 5.47 -15.65 -23.24
N ARG A 155 5.86 -14.43 -22.84
CA ARG A 155 5.04 -13.26 -23.16
C ARG A 155 4.75 -13.40 -24.64
N ARG A 156 3.51 -13.77 -24.97
CA ARG A 156 2.99 -13.59 -26.32
C ARG A 156 3.00 -12.07 -26.50
N THR A 157 4.16 -11.50 -26.87
CA THR A 157 4.11 -10.45 -27.87
C THR A 157 3.21 -11.05 -28.94
N PRO A 158 2.09 -10.37 -29.28
CA PRO A 158 1.19 -10.90 -30.29
C PRO A 158 2.09 -11.22 -31.46
N THR A 159 2.30 -12.51 -31.70
CA THR A 159 3.15 -12.94 -32.80
C THR A 159 2.34 -12.42 -33.97
N PRO A 160 2.83 -11.39 -34.68
CA PRO A 160 2.10 -10.89 -35.82
C PRO A 160 1.84 -12.14 -36.66
N PRO A 161 0.58 -12.40 -37.06
CA PRO A 161 0.26 -13.54 -37.92
C PRO A 161 1.37 -13.65 -38.96
N ASP A 162 1.94 -14.84 -39.09
CA ASP A 162 3.04 -15.13 -40.00
C ASP A 162 2.53 -14.98 -41.43
N PHE A 163 2.42 -13.73 -41.84
CA PHE A 163 2.09 -13.29 -43.16
C PHE A 163 3.41 -13.33 -43.91
N GLY A 164 3.71 -14.48 -44.50
CA GLY A 164 4.76 -14.61 -45.49
C GLY A 164 4.69 -13.42 -46.47
N GLY A 165 5.62 -12.47 -46.33
CA GLY A 165 5.77 -11.34 -47.23
C GLY A 165 4.77 -10.18 -47.12
N CYS A 166 4.14 -9.90 -45.99
CA CYS A 166 3.30 -8.69 -45.87
C CYS A 166 4.05 -7.52 -45.20
N ALA A 167 4.35 -6.52 -46.02
CA ALA A 167 4.63 -5.16 -45.59
C ALA A 167 3.56 -4.70 -44.58
N TRP A 168 4.00 -4.03 -43.51
CA TRP A 168 3.08 -3.33 -42.60
C TRP A 168 2.13 -2.51 -43.46
N PRO A 169 0.79 -2.62 -43.27
CA PRO A 169 -0.10 -1.70 -43.94
C PRO A 169 0.33 -0.31 -43.50
N GLU A 170 0.83 0.46 -44.46
CA GLU A 170 0.98 1.89 -44.31
C GLU A 170 -0.39 2.36 -43.82
N TRP A 171 -0.45 2.80 -42.55
CA TRP A 171 -1.67 3.39 -42.02
C TRP A 171 -1.82 4.74 -42.73
N VAL A 172 -2.26 4.68 -43.98
CA VAL A 172 -2.64 5.84 -44.77
C VAL A 172 -3.97 6.27 -44.17
N PHE A 173 -3.89 7.04 -43.09
CA PHE A 173 -5.02 7.87 -42.70
C PHE A 173 -5.38 8.68 -43.95
N SER A 174 -6.63 8.56 -44.39
CA SER A 174 -7.12 9.39 -45.47
C SER A 174 -6.82 10.85 -45.11
N THR A 175 -6.34 11.64 -46.06
CA THR A 175 -6.06 13.07 -45.85
C THR A 175 -7.28 13.79 -45.26
N ALA A 176 -8.49 13.35 -45.62
CA ALA A 176 -9.75 13.83 -45.05
C ALA A 176 -9.94 13.48 -43.56
N GLU A 177 -9.41 12.34 -43.09
CA GLU A 177 -9.41 11.96 -41.67
C GLU A 177 -8.48 12.87 -40.86
N VAL A 178 -7.28 13.12 -41.41
CA VAL A 178 -6.29 14.01 -40.80
C VAL A 178 -6.81 15.43 -40.72
N GLU A 179 -7.47 15.92 -41.78
CA GLU A 179 -8.06 17.26 -41.81
C GLU A 179 -9.25 17.39 -40.85
N ARG A 180 -10.07 16.33 -40.68
CA ARG A 180 -11.10 16.27 -39.64
C ARG A 180 -10.52 16.32 -38.24
N MET A 181 -9.44 15.57 -37.97
CA MET A 181 -8.77 15.57 -36.67
C MET A 181 -8.12 16.93 -36.39
N SER A 182 -7.46 17.54 -37.38
CA SER A 182 -6.89 18.89 -37.26
C SER A 182 -7.97 19.93 -36.95
N SER A 183 -9.07 19.91 -37.70
CA SER A 183 -10.22 20.79 -37.46
C SER A 183 -10.86 20.58 -36.07
N ALA A 184 -10.86 19.34 -35.55
CA ALA A 184 -11.38 19.05 -34.23
C ALA A 184 -10.44 19.56 -33.12
N ILE A 185 -9.12 19.56 -33.36
CA ILE A 185 -8.14 20.11 -32.43
C ILE A 185 -8.24 21.64 -32.38
N GLU A 186 -8.43 22.30 -33.52
CA GLU A 186 -8.62 23.76 -33.59
C GLU A 186 -9.91 24.22 -32.89
N ARG A 187 -10.96 23.37 -32.90
CA ARG A 187 -12.22 23.64 -32.19
C ARG A 187 -12.19 23.29 -30.70
N ARG A 188 -11.02 22.96 -30.13
CA ARG A 188 -10.92 22.69 -28.70
C ARG A 188 -11.32 23.95 -27.92
N PRO A 189 -12.27 23.86 -26.96
CA PRO A 189 -12.62 25.00 -26.13
C PRO A 189 -11.42 25.45 -25.31
N SER A 190 -11.25 26.77 -25.15
CA SER A 190 -10.21 27.32 -24.28
C SER A 190 -10.42 26.90 -22.83
N VAL A 191 -9.35 26.94 -22.03
CA VAL A 191 -9.40 26.63 -20.60
C VAL A 191 -10.45 27.52 -19.90
N GLU A 192 -10.53 28.80 -20.26
CA GLU A 192 -11.53 29.75 -19.76
C GLU A 192 -12.95 29.32 -20.13
N ALA A 193 -13.18 28.85 -21.36
CA ALA A 193 -14.49 28.34 -21.78
C ALA A 193 -14.90 27.07 -21.02
N LEU A 194 -13.94 26.23 -20.61
CA LEU A 194 -14.19 25.06 -19.78
C LEU A 194 -14.47 25.42 -18.32
N VAL A 195 -13.84 26.48 -17.78
CA VAL A 195 -14.15 27.03 -16.45
C VAL A 195 -15.54 27.67 -16.45
N ALA A 196 -15.87 28.46 -17.46
CA ALA A 196 -17.19 29.08 -17.61
C ALA A 196 -18.32 28.04 -17.71
N LYS A 197 -18.03 26.87 -18.30
CA LYS A 197 -18.96 25.72 -18.34
C LYS A 197 -18.98 24.90 -17.05
N GLY A 198 -18.20 25.26 -16.03
CA GLY A 198 -18.09 24.54 -14.77
C GLY A 198 -17.40 23.18 -14.86
N VAL A 199 -16.77 22.86 -16.01
CA VAL A 199 -16.05 21.59 -16.22
C VAL A 199 -14.72 21.59 -15.44
N LEU A 200 -14.06 22.76 -15.36
CA LEU A 200 -12.83 22.94 -14.59
C LEU A 200 -13.06 23.85 -13.38
N LYS A 201 -12.47 23.49 -12.23
CA LYS A 201 -12.37 24.36 -11.06
C LYS A 201 -11.34 25.46 -11.33
N SER A 202 -11.60 26.70 -10.88
CA SER A 202 -10.72 27.87 -11.11
C SER A 202 -9.26 27.62 -10.71
N ALA A 203 -9.02 26.98 -9.57
CA ALA A 203 -7.66 26.67 -9.11
C ALA A 203 -6.86 25.74 -10.06
N VAL A 204 -7.54 24.89 -10.82
CA VAL A 204 -6.90 24.01 -11.82
C VAL A 204 -6.59 24.79 -13.10
N ALA A 205 -7.44 25.77 -13.44
CA ALA A 205 -7.22 26.65 -14.59
C ALA A 205 -6.00 27.56 -14.41
N ASP A 206 -5.80 28.11 -13.21
CA ASP A 206 -4.63 28.94 -12.90
C ASP A 206 -3.31 28.16 -13.07
N LYS A 207 -3.31 26.89 -12.64
CA LYS A 207 -2.15 25.99 -12.80
C LYS A 207 -1.91 25.60 -14.26
N ALA A 208 -2.97 25.40 -15.04
CA ALA A 208 -2.87 25.12 -16.48
C ALA A 208 -2.27 26.34 -17.23
N GLN A 209 -2.74 27.55 -16.94
CA GLN A 209 -2.17 28.78 -17.50
C GLN A 209 -0.70 28.98 -17.09
N GLN A 210 -0.34 28.63 -15.85
CA GLN A 210 1.05 28.69 -15.39
C GLN A 210 1.97 27.73 -16.16
N LEU A 211 1.47 26.53 -16.54
CA LEU A 211 2.22 25.56 -17.33
C LEU A 211 2.36 26.00 -18.79
N GLU A 212 1.34 26.59 -19.40
CA GLU A 212 1.44 27.15 -20.76
C GLU A 212 2.50 28.24 -20.84
N ARG A 213 2.56 29.15 -19.86
CA ARG A 213 3.61 30.18 -19.78
C ARG A 213 5.02 29.60 -19.62
N ARG A 214 5.15 28.42 -19.03
CA ARG A 214 6.43 27.76 -18.78
C ARG A 214 6.89 26.89 -19.96
N GLY A 215 5.96 26.34 -20.73
CA GLY A 215 6.23 25.50 -21.89
C GLY A 215 6.50 26.24 -23.20
N GLY A 216 6.11 27.52 -23.30
CA GLY A 216 6.31 28.35 -24.51
C GLY A 216 7.68 29.04 -24.62
N ALA A 217 8.65 28.73 -23.75
CA ALA A 217 9.97 29.38 -23.72
C ALA A 217 11.11 28.49 -24.25
N GLN A 218 10.83 27.60 -25.20
CA GLN A 218 11.84 26.79 -25.90
C GLN A 218 11.91 27.14 -27.39
#